data_AF-A0A7W1VEA0-F1
#
_entry.id   AF-A0A7W1VEA0-F1
#
_cell.length_a   1.000
_cell.length_b   1.000
_cell.length_c   1.000
_cell.angle_alpha   90.00
_cell.angle_beta   90.00
_cell.angle_gamma   90.00
#
_symmetry.space_group_name_H-M   'P 1'
#
loop_
_entity.id
_entity.type
_entity.pdbx_description
1 polymer ?
#
loop_
_entity_poly.entity_id
_entity_poly.type
_entity_poly.pdbx_seq_one_letter_code
_entity_poly.pdbx_strand_id
1 'polypeptide(L)'
;MKIEIDWDEEKIKKLLAFRISRAVDRNCEKTLNFIDAWNKIFKDEPVFMGDQGKRPMNRFDFISRSTHIRPRDYVKYLQACASAEALESDKQIISAKIIKRVDKAFSNYLKDEIIDEIQAILPEIDMIFQIMSQIGKQQFKVDEFKSVFDSYLENGTIEGKDVNHVLQNLYDFSVVGNQPRNPKIQPVFRYKNRESRLNLSENIAVHRGLFKSLQIL
;
A
#
# COMPACT_ATOMS: atom_id res chain seq x y z
N MET A 1 -29.05 -8.31 -4.98
CA MET A 1 -28.50 -7.29 -4.06
C MET A 1 -27.04 -7.61 -3.83
N LYS A 2 -26.13 -6.86 -4.46
CA LYS A 2 -24.68 -7.04 -4.25
C LYS A 2 -24.34 -6.23 -3.00
N ILE A 3 -24.08 -6.91 -1.87
CA ILE A 3 -23.62 -6.23 -0.66
C ILE A 3 -22.16 -5.87 -0.91
N GLU A 4 -21.90 -4.64 -1.34
CA GLU A 4 -20.54 -4.12 -1.39
C GLU A 4 -20.11 -3.79 0.04
N ILE A 5 -19.16 -4.56 0.56
CA ILE A 5 -18.59 -4.32 1.87
C ILE A 5 -17.52 -3.24 1.73
N ASP A 6 -17.84 -2.04 2.17
CA ASP A 6 -16.86 -0.96 2.27
C ASP A 6 -16.05 -1.11 3.54
N TRP A 7 -14.74 -1.25 3.38
CA TRP A 7 -13.79 -1.28 4.48
C TRP A 7 -13.36 0.13 4.84
N ASP A 8 -13.47 0.42 6.13
CA ASP A 8 -12.96 1.63 6.75
C ASP A 8 -12.01 1.22 7.89
N GLU A 9 -11.32 2.21 8.44
CA GLU A 9 -10.36 2.01 9.52
C GLU A 9 -10.97 1.28 10.73
N GLU A 10 -12.20 1.63 11.13
CA GLU A 10 -12.86 1.06 12.30
C GLU A 10 -13.23 -0.42 12.08
N LYS A 11 -13.70 -0.78 10.89
CA LYS A 11 -13.95 -2.18 10.51
C LYS A 11 -12.65 -2.98 10.46
N ILE A 12 -11.57 -2.40 9.96
CA ILE A 12 -10.25 -3.05 9.97
C ILE A 12 -9.79 -3.28 11.41
N LYS A 13 -9.86 -2.28 12.29
CA LYS A 13 -9.51 -2.44 13.70
C LYS A 13 -10.31 -3.56 14.37
N LYS A 14 -11.63 -3.62 14.13
CA LYS A 14 -12.50 -4.70 14.65
C LYS A 14 -12.07 -6.08 14.13
N LEU A 15 -11.80 -6.20 12.82
CA LEU A 15 -11.33 -7.45 12.22
C LEU A 15 -9.99 -7.90 12.80
N LEU A 16 -9.05 -6.98 12.97
CA LEU A 16 -7.74 -7.28 13.55
C LEU A 16 -7.87 -7.66 15.03
N ALA A 17 -8.68 -6.94 15.81
CA ALA A 17 -8.93 -7.28 17.20
C ALA A 17 -9.50 -8.70 17.36
N PHE A 18 -10.47 -9.07 16.52
CA PHE A 18 -11.03 -10.42 16.46
C PHE A 18 -9.96 -11.47 16.13
N ARG A 19 -9.21 -11.26 15.04
CA ARG A 19 -8.19 -12.23 14.59
C ARG A 19 -7.06 -12.40 15.60
N ILE A 20 -6.59 -11.31 16.20
CA ILE A 20 -5.52 -11.36 17.19
C ILE A 20 -6.00 -12.04 18.48
N SER A 21 -7.21 -11.73 18.96
CA SER A 21 -7.78 -12.39 20.15
C SER A 21 -7.78 -13.91 19.99
N ARG A 22 -8.23 -14.40 18.81
CA ARG A 22 -8.28 -15.84 18.48
C ARG A 22 -6.90 -16.47 18.28
N ALA A 23 -5.92 -15.70 17.84
CA ALA A 23 -4.56 -16.17 17.66
C ALA A 23 -3.81 -16.30 19.00
N VAL A 24 -4.05 -15.36 19.93
CA VAL A 24 -3.45 -15.35 21.27
C VAL A 24 -4.12 -16.39 22.17
N ASP A 25 -5.45 -16.49 22.14
CA ASP A 25 -6.21 -17.51 22.88
C ASP A 25 -7.31 -18.08 21.98
N ARG A 26 -7.12 -19.35 21.58
CA ARG A 26 -8.07 -20.06 20.71
C ARG A 26 -9.44 -20.23 21.36
N ASN A 27 -9.50 -20.29 22.69
CA ASN A 27 -10.71 -20.53 23.47
C ASN A 27 -11.35 -19.23 23.97
N CYS A 28 -10.87 -18.06 23.56
CA CYS A 28 -11.38 -16.80 24.10
C CYS A 28 -12.89 -16.65 23.82
N GLU A 29 -13.72 -16.53 24.86
CA GLU A 29 -15.16 -16.33 24.66
C GLU A 29 -15.46 -14.91 24.14
N LYS A 30 -14.65 -13.93 24.56
CA LYS A 30 -14.81 -12.52 24.23
C LYS A 30 -13.65 -12.01 23.38
N THR A 31 -13.99 -11.22 22.37
CA THR A 31 -13.01 -10.49 21.57
C THR A 31 -12.49 -9.30 22.37
N LEU A 32 -11.17 -9.16 22.48
CA LEU A 32 -10.55 -7.98 23.07
C LEU A 32 -10.89 -6.75 22.24
N ASN A 33 -10.89 -5.56 22.86
CA ASN A 33 -10.92 -4.33 22.07
C ASN A 33 -9.59 -4.20 21.27
N PHE A 34 -9.59 -3.32 20.27
CA PHE A 34 -8.46 -3.20 19.36
C PHE A 34 -7.15 -2.87 20.06
N ILE A 35 -7.14 -1.94 21.03
CA ILE A 35 -5.90 -1.50 21.70
C ILE A 35 -5.30 -2.66 22.50
N ASP A 36 -6.13 -3.37 23.27
CA ASP A 36 -5.68 -4.51 24.07
C ASP A 36 -5.16 -5.64 23.19
N ALA A 37 -5.90 -5.98 22.12
CA ALA A 37 -5.46 -6.99 21.15
C ALA A 37 -4.14 -6.58 20.49
N TRP A 38 -4.03 -5.34 20.03
CA TRP A 38 -2.86 -4.84 19.30
C TRP A 38 -1.60 -4.87 20.16
N ASN A 39 -1.71 -4.48 21.43
CA ASN A 39 -0.59 -4.47 22.38
C ASN A 39 -0.20 -5.88 22.87
N LYS A 40 -0.97 -6.93 22.58
CA LYS A 40 -0.52 -8.32 22.80
C LYS A 40 0.57 -8.76 21.84
N ILE A 41 0.58 -8.23 20.62
CA ILE A 41 1.50 -8.67 19.55
C ILE A 41 2.52 -7.60 19.16
N PHE A 42 2.26 -6.33 19.47
CA PHE A 42 3.18 -5.23 19.18
C PHE A 42 3.71 -4.59 20.45
N LYS A 43 5.01 -4.31 20.45
CA LYS A 43 5.64 -3.47 21.48
C LYS A 43 5.05 -2.06 21.41
N ASP A 44 4.80 -1.46 22.57
CA ASP A 44 4.29 -0.09 22.63
C ASP A 44 5.41 0.94 22.40
N GLU A 45 5.73 1.12 21.12
CA GLU A 45 6.69 2.12 20.66
C GLU A 45 6.26 2.68 19.29
N PRO A 46 6.60 3.94 18.98
CA PRO A 46 6.27 4.53 17.70
C PRO A 46 7.17 4.01 16.57
N VAL A 47 6.64 4.04 15.35
CA VAL A 47 7.45 3.88 14.14
C VAL A 47 7.91 5.25 13.67
N PHE A 48 9.22 5.46 13.69
CA PHE A 48 9.81 6.74 13.32
C PHE A 48 9.99 6.90 11.80
N MET A 49 9.58 8.04 11.25
CA MET A 49 9.56 8.31 9.80
C MET A 49 10.16 9.66 9.41
N GLY A 50 10.34 9.84 8.09
CA GLY A 50 10.87 11.05 7.45
C GLY A 50 12.39 10.99 7.23
N ASP A 51 12.90 12.03 6.59
CA ASP A 51 14.29 12.16 6.10
C ASP A 51 15.37 11.99 7.19
N GLN A 52 14.98 12.14 8.46
CA GLN A 52 15.85 11.91 9.62
C GLN A 52 15.27 10.91 10.63
N GLY A 53 14.16 10.22 10.30
CA GLY A 53 13.51 9.29 11.22
C GLY A 53 13.08 9.95 12.54
N LYS A 54 12.62 11.21 12.49
CA LYS A 54 12.25 11.97 13.70
C LYS A 54 10.75 12.11 13.92
N ARG A 55 9.92 11.81 12.91
CA ARG A 55 8.47 11.95 13.02
C ARG A 55 7.86 10.65 13.55
N PRO A 56 7.32 10.62 14.78
CA PRO A 56 6.67 9.43 15.29
C PRO A 56 5.35 9.19 14.55
N MET A 57 5.05 7.93 14.29
CA MET A 57 3.77 7.47 13.74
C MET A 57 3.35 6.24 14.52
N ASN A 58 2.06 6.11 14.82
CA ASN A 58 1.59 4.89 15.46
C ASN A 58 1.70 3.70 14.48
N ARG A 59 1.81 2.50 15.03
CA ARG A 59 2.10 1.26 14.30
C ARG A 59 0.99 0.93 13.29
N PHE A 60 -0.26 1.17 13.69
CA PHE A 60 -1.43 0.93 12.85
C PHE A 60 -1.40 1.84 11.62
N ASP A 61 -1.29 3.17 11.81
CA ASP A 61 -1.23 4.16 10.72
C ASP A 61 -0.09 3.88 9.76
N PHE A 62 1.07 3.47 10.29
CA PHE A 62 2.21 3.11 9.47
C PHE A 62 1.86 1.95 8.52
N ILE A 63 1.22 0.90 9.02
CA ILE A 63 0.80 -0.26 8.21
C ILE A 63 -0.33 0.17 7.25
N SER A 64 -1.32 0.92 7.73
CA SER A 64 -2.48 1.36 6.96
C SER A 64 -2.13 2.13 5.69
N ARG A 65 -1.04 2.92 5.73
CA ARG A 65 -0.53 3.64 4.56
C ARG A 65 0.00 2.74 3.44
N SER A 66 0.18 1.44 3.69
CA SER A 66 0.67 0.46 2.70
C SER A 66 -0.42 -0.48 2.19
N THR A 67 -1.59 -0.59 2.81
CA THR A 67 -2.50 -1.75 2.67
C THR A 67 -3.81 -1.52 1.89
N HIS A 68 -3.98 -0.41 1.15
CA HIS A 68 -5.24 -0.09 0.43
C HIS A 68 -6.55 -0.19 1.26
N ILE A 69 -6.46 -0.22 2.60
CA ILE A 69 -7.58 -0.51 3.52
C ILE A 69 -8.23 -1.90 3.23
N ARG A 70 -7.50 -2.83 2.61
CA ARG A 70 -7.99 -4.19 2.32
C ARG A 70 -7.65 -5.13 3.49
N PRO A 71 -8.61 -5.87 4.08
CA PRO A 71 -8.34 -6.74 5.24
C PRO A 71 -7.22 -7.76 5.02
N ARG A 72 -7.17 -8.36 3.83
CA ARG A 72 -6.13 -9.34 3.48
C ARG A 72 -4.73 -8.74 3.58
N ASP A 73 -4.58 -7.48 3.23
CA ASP A 73 -3.29 -6.80 3.18
C ASP A 73 -2.77 -6.55 4.61
N TYR A 74 -3.65 -6.18 5.56
CA TYR A 74 -3.25 -6.12 6.97
C TYR A 74 -2.87 -7.49 7.52
N VAL A 75 -3.65 -8.53 7.22
CA VAL A 75 -3.35 -9.90 7.67
C VAL A 75 -1.99 -10.35 7.14
N LYS A 76 -1.73 -10.13 5.85
CA LYS A 76 -0.44 -10.47 5.23
C LYS A 76 0.71 -9.69 5.84
N TYR A 77 0.53 -8.39 6.10
CA TYR A 77 1.55 -7.56 6.75
C TYR A 77 1.88 -8.09 8.16
N LEU A 78 0.86 -8.42 8.96
CA LEU A 78 1.04 -8.97 10.31
C LEU A 78 1.70 -10.35 10.29
N GLN A 79 1.35 -11.21 9.33
CA GLN A 79 2.01 -12.50 9.14
C GLN A 79 3.49 -12.34 8.77
N ALA A 80 3.82 -11.37 7.91
CA ALA A 80 5.20 -11.04 7.58
C ALA A 80 5.97 -10.57 8.83
N CYS A 81 5.36 -9.69 9.64
CA CYS A 81 5.95 -9.27 10.92
C CYS A 81 6.20 -10.44 11.87
N ALA A 82 5.21 -11.32 12.06
CA ALA A 82 5.32 -12.46 12.97
C ALA A 82 6.40 -13.45 12.52
N SER A 83 6.43 -13.77 11.21
CA SER A 83 7.45 -14.64 10.63
C SER A 83 8.85 -14.05 10.79
N ALA A 84 8.97 -12.74 10.61
CA ALA A 84 10.23 -12.04 10.74
C ALA A 84 10.68 -11.93 12.22
N GLU A 85 9.76 -11.78 13.17
CA GLU A 85 10.05 -11.80 14.61
C GLU A 85 10.58 -13.15 15.05
N ALA A 86 9.89 -14.24 14.70
CA ALA A 86 10.27 -15.61 15.07
C ALA A 86 11.68 -16.01 14.59
N LEU A 87 12.21 -15.34 13.56
CA LEU A 87 13.58 -15.55 13.06
C LEU A 87 14.65 -14.72 13.80
N GLU A 88 14.28 -13.61 14.44
CA GLU A 88 15.22 -12.67 15.06
C GLU A 88 15.22 -12.70 16.60
N SER A 89 14.13 -13.18 17.19
CA SER A 89 13.84 -13.00 18.61
C SER A 89 12.87 -14.10 19.07
N ASP A 90 12.97 -14.49 20.33
CA ASP A 90 12.02 -15.41 20.99
C ASP A 90 11.11 -14.65 21.97
N LYS A 91 10.94 -13.35 21.75
CA LYS A 91 10.14 -12.47 22.63
C LYS A 91 8.66 -12.49 22.27
N GLN A 92 8.28 -13.03 21.11
CA GLN A 92 6.91 -13.13 20.62
C GLN A 92 6.20 -11.76 20.53
N ILE A 93 6.96 -10.67 20.42
CA ILE A 93 6.46 -9.28 20.38
C ILE A 93 7.14 -8.53 19.23
N ILE A 94 6.33 -8.00 18.32
CA ILE A 94 6.76 -7.27 17.13
C ILE A 94 7.18 -5.84 17.51
N SER A 95 8.42 -5.48 17.17
CA SER A 95 8.99 -4.13 17.36
C SER A 95 8.83 -3.23 16.14
N ALA A 96 9.03 -1.92 16.30
CA ALA A 96 9.06 -0.96 15.20
C ALA A 96 10.17 -1.26 14.18
N LYS A 97 11.28 -1.87 14.61
CA LYS A 97 12.37 -2.34 13.72
C LYS A 97 11.85 -3.41 12.76
N ILE A 98 11.08 -4.37 13.26
CA ILE A 98 10.51 -5.46 12.46
C ILE A 98 9.51 -4.90 11.45
N ILE A 99 8.60 -4.02 11.90
CA ILE A 99 7.63 -3.35 11.01
C ILE A 99 8.35 -2.68 9.82
N LYS A 100 9.41 -1.91 10.07
CA LYS A 100 10.18 -1.26 8.99
C LYS A 100 10.88 -2.27 8.07
N ARG A 101 11.44 -3.34 8.63
CA ARG A 101 12.17 -4.36 7.87
C ARG A 101 11.25 -5.08 6.88
N VAL A 102 10.05 -5.45 7.31
CA VAL A 102 9.10 -6.17 6.46
C VAL A 102 8.45 -5.30 5.40
N ASP A 103 8.53 -3.96 5.51
CA ASP A 103 7.92 -3.02 4.57
C ASP A 103 8.35 -3.27 3.12
N LYS A 104 9.62 -3.67 2.89
CA LYS A 104 10.10 -4.06 1.55
C LYS A 104 9.45 -5.35 1.06
N ALA A 105 9.41 -6.39 1.89
CA ALA A 105 8.81 -7.67 1.52
C ALA A 105 7.31 -7.53 1.26
N PHE A 106 6.62 -6.74 2.07
CA PHE A 106 5.21 -6.42 1.86
C PHE A 106 4.98 -5.60 0.58
N SER A 107 5.87 -4.66 0.26
CA SER A 107 5.79 -3.89 -0.98
C SER A 107 5.85 -4.77 -2.22
N ASN A 108 6.70 -5.80 -2.22
CA ASN A 108 6.75 -6.79 -3.30
C ASN A 108 5.47 -7.60 -3.38
N TYR A 109 4.96 -8.10 -2.25
CA TYR A 109 3.66 -8.79 -2.20
C TYR A 109 2.53 -7.93 -2.79
N LEU A 110 2.46 -6.65 -2.41
CA LEU A 110 1.42 -5.76 -2.92
C LEU A 110 1.56 -5.55 -4.44
N LYS A 111 2.79 -5.42 -4.93
CA LYS A 111 3.06 -5.33 -6.38
C LYS A 111 2.52 -6.58 -7.10
N ASP A 112 2.81 -7.77 -6.60
CA ASP A 112 2.39 -9.03 -7.20
C ASP A 112 0.86 -9.17 -7.19
N GLU A 113 0.19 -8.87 -6.07
CA GLU A 113 -1.28 -8.86 -6.00
C GLU A 113 -1.91 -7.88 -7.00
N ILE A 114 -1.29 -6.72 -7.22
CA ILE A 114 -1.77 -5.74 -8.18
C ILE A 114 -1.56 -6.22 -9.62
N ILE A 115 -0.43 -6.86 -9.92
CA ILE A 115 -0.21 -7.47 -11.24
C ILE A 115 -1.31 -8.49 -11.52
N ASP A 116 -1.57 -9.37 -10.56
CA ASP A 116 -2.61 -10.40 -10.68
C ASP A 116 -4.01 -9.80 -10.95
N GLU A 117 -4.31 -8.66 -10.33
CA GLU A 117 -5.59 -7.94 -10.51
C GLU A 117 -5.72 -7.22 -11.86
N ILE A 118 -4.64 -6.62 -12.36
CA ILE A 118 -4.69 -5.69 -13.51
C ILE A 118 -4.28 -6.39 -14.82
N GLN A 119 -3.42 -7.41 -14.80
CA GLN A 119 -2.81 -7.99 -16.00
C GLN A 119 -3.81 -8.41 -17.09
N ALA A 120 -5.03 -8.80 -16.73
CA ALA A 120 -6.07 -9.16 -17.69
C ALA A 120 -6.55 -7.97 -18.55
N ILE A 121 -6.43 -6.75 -18.04
CA ILE A 121 -6.85 -5.50 -18.69
C ILE A 121 -5.62 -4.72 -19.20
N LEU A 122 -4.52 -4.76 -18.44
CA LEU A 122 -3.25 -4.13 -18.76
C LEU A 122 -2.11 -5.18 -18.74
N PRO A 123 -1.99 -6.04 -19.77
CA PRO A 123 -0.97 -7.10 -19.81
C PRO A 123 0.48 -6.62 -19.63
N GLU A 124 0.76 -5.38 -20.03
CA GLU A 124 2.08 -4.74 -19.91
C GLU A 124 2.33 -4.05 -18.56
N ILE A 125 1.52 -4.33 -17.52
CA ILE A 125 1.64 -3.72 -16.18
C ILE A 125 3.06 -3.79 -15.60
N ASP A 126 3.81 -4.88 -15.85
CA ASP A 126 5.21 -4.98 -15.44
C ASP A 126 6.11 -3.93 -16.10
N MET A 127 5.91 -3.66 -17.39
CA MET A 127 6.63 -2.60 -18.10
C MET A 127 6.21 -1.21 -17.60
N ILE A 128 4.92 -1.03 -17.28
CA ILE A 128 4.44 0.20 -16.66
C ILE A 128 5.10 0.44 -15.29
N PHE A 129 5.28 -0.60 -14.49
CA PHE A 129 6.03 -0.52 -13.24
C PHE A 129 7.52 -0.22 -13.45
N GLN A 130 8.13 -0.69 -14.53
CA GLN A 130 9.49 -0.29 -14.91
C GLN A 130 9.56 1.20 -15.26
N ILE A 131 8.60 1.72 -16.03
CA ILE A 131 8.48 3.16 -16.33
C ILE A 131 8.37 3.98 -15.04
N MET A 132 7.51 3.56 -14.10
CA MET A 132 7.38 4.24 -12.80
C MET A 132 8.67 4.19 -11.98
N SER A 133 9.38 3.05 -12.03
CA SER A 133 10.67 2.89 -11.36
C SER A 133 11.76 3.78 -11.98
N GLN A 134 11.76 3.93 -13.31
CA GLN A 134 12.66 4.82 -14.04
C GLN A 134 12.39 6.29 -13.70
N ILE A 135 11.13 6.69 -13.52
CA ILE A 135 10.78 8.02 -13.02
C ILE A 135 11.31 8.21 -11.59
N GLY A 136 11.17 7.19 -10.73
CA GLY A 136 11.78 7.15 -9.40
C GLY A 136 11.23 8.17 -8.39
N LYS A 137 10.11 8.84 -8.71
CA LYS A 137 9.49 9.88 -7.86
C LYS A 137 8.21 9.37 -7.20
N GLN A 138 8.00 9.78 -5.94
CA GLN A 138 6.73 9.55 -5.23
C GLN A 138 5.57 10.31 -5.90
N GLN A 139 5.88 11.47 -6.50
CA GLN A 139 4.93 12.32 -7.19
C GLN A 139 5.56 12.86 -8.48
N PHE A 140 4.82 12.83 -9.59
CA PHE A 140 5.28 13.28 -10.89
C PHE A 140 4.14 13.87 -11.72
N LYS A 141 4.48 14.63 -12.76
CA LYS A 141 3.47 15.17 -13.70
C LYS A 141 3.07 14.10 -14.71
N VAL A 142 1.85 14.21 -15.25
CA VAL A 142 1.38 13.35 -16.35
C VAL A 142 2.33 13.40 -17.55
N ASP A 143 2.83 14.58 -17.91
CA ASP A 143 3.78 14.74 -19.03
C ASP A 143 5.11 14.03 -18.79
N GLU A 144 5.58 13.95 -17.54
CA GLU A 144 6.81 13.20 -17.20
C GLU A 144 6.60 11.69 -17.43
N PHE A 145 5.44 11.17 -17.02
CA PHE A 145 5.09 9.78 -17.28
C PHE A 145 4.96 9.51 -18.78
N LYS A 146 4.26 10.39 -19.49
CA LYS A 146 4.05 10.27 -20.94
C LYS A 146 5.36 10.26 -21.71
N SER A 147 6.31 11.15 -21.38
CA SER A 147 7.61 11.17 -22.06
C SER A 147 8.39 9.87 -21.92
N VAL A 148 8.36 9.23 -20.74
CA VAL A 148 9.05 7.94 -20.54
C VAL A 148 8.26 6.81 -21.24
N PHE A 149 6.94 6.83 -21.15
CA PHE A 149 6.06 5.88 -21.83
C PHE A 149 6.24 5.91 -23.36
N ASP A 150 6.28 7.10 -23.96
CA ASP A 150 6.49 7.29 -25.40
C ASP A 150 7.86 6.74 -25.84
N SER A 151 8.91 6.87 -25.01
CA SER A 151 10.20 6.24 -25.30
C SER A 151 10.16 4.70 -25.30
N TYR A 152 9.28 4.08 -24.51
CA TYR A 152 9.08 2.62 -24.53
C TYR A 152 8.26 2.20 -25.75
N LEU A 153 7.30 3.03 -26.19
CA LEU A 153 6.57 2.82 -27.45
C LEU A 153 7.50 2.89 -28.66
N GLU A 154 8.34 3.92 -28.73
CA GLU A 154 9.29 4.13 -29.84
C GLU A 154 10.30 2.99 -29.97
N ASN A 155 10.72 2.42 -28.83
CA ASN A 155 11.63 1.28 -28.79
C ASN A 155 10.93 -0.09 -29.02
N GLY A 156 9.59 -0.11 -29.18
CA GLY A 156 8.82 -1.34 -29.37
C GLY A 156 8.71 -2.23 -28.12
N THR A 157 9.00 -1.68 -26.93
CA THR A 157 8.93 -2.41 -25.65
C THR A 157 7.49 -2.57 -25.16
N ILE A 158 6.61 -1.64 -25.56
CA ILE A 158 5.17 -1.69 -25.27
C ILE A 158 4.38 -1.41 -26.57
N GLU A 159 3.20 -1.98 -26.69
CA GLU A 159 2.40 -1.91 -27.92
C GLU A 159 1.22 -0.96 -27.79
N GLY A 160 1.18 0.08 -28.64
CA GLY A 160 -0.04 0.74 -29.16
C GLY A 160 -1.08 1.27 -28.18
N LYS A 161 -0.81 1.32 -26.87
CA LYS A 161 -1.78 1.74 -25.85
C LYS A 161 -1.77 3.24 -25.65
N ASP A 162 -2.97 3.82 -25.51
CA ASP A 162 -3.13 5.20 -25.12
C ASP A 162 -2.66 5.40 -23.67
N VAL A 163 -1.68 6.29 -23.46
CA VAL A 163 -1.15 6.66 -22.15
C VAL A 163 -2.25 7.08 -21.18
N ASN A 164 -3.32 7.74 -21.65
CA ASN A 164 -4.43 8.14 -20.81
C ASN A 164 -5.24 6.93 -20.31
N HIS A 165 -5.42 5.92 -21.17
CA HIS A 165 -6.05 4.66 -20.78
C HIS A 165 -5.20 3.92 -19.74
N VAL A 166 -3.87 3.91 -19.90
CA VAL A 166 -2.95 3.33 -18.91
C VAL A 166 -3.10 4.04 -17.57
N LEU A 167 -3.00 5.37 -17.54
CA LEU A 167 -3.14 6.17 -16.32
C LEU A 167 -4.51 5.98 -15.65
N GLN A 168 -5.58 5.86 -16.45
CA GLN A 168 -6.92 5.60 -15.93
C GLN A 168 -6.98 4.24 -15.22
N ASN A 169 -6.44 3.18 -15.81
CA ASN A 169 -6.38 1.86 -15.16
C ASN A 169 -5.54 1.92 -13.89
N LEU A 170 -4.36 2.55 -13.93
CA LEU A 170 -3.52 2.70 -12.73
C LEU A 170 -4.27 3.42 -11.59
N TYR A 171 -5.07 4.44 -11.92
CA TYR A 171 -5.89 5.15 -10.95
C TYR A 171 -7.04 4.28 -10.40
N ASP A 172 -7.68 3.53 -11.28
CA ASP A 172 -8.85 2.69 -10.95
C ASP A 172 -8.50 1.60 -9.95
N PHE A 173 -7.33 1.00 -10.12
CA PHE A 173 -6.78 0.01 -9.20
C PHE A 173 -5.96 0.63 -8.06
N SER A 174 -5.95 1.96 -7.96
CA SER A 174 -5.24 2.73 -6.93
C SER A 174 -3.74 2.49 -6.84
N VAL A 175 -3.12 2.06 -7.94
CA VAL A 175 -1.65 2.10 -8.10
C VAL A 175 -1.16 3.53 -7.95
N VAL A 176 -1.92 4.46 -8.52
CA VAL A 176 -1.69 5.90 -8.42
C VAL A 176 -2.94 6.63 -7.92
N GLY A 177 -2.74 7.83 -7.41
CA GLY A 177 -3.79 8.77 -7.04
C GLY A 177 -3.47 10.16 -7.55
N ASN A 178 -4.41 11.10 -7.38
CA ASN A 178 -4.17 12.50 -7.69
C ASN A 178 -3.65 13.24 -6.46
N GLN A 179 -2.52 13.93 -6.60
CA GLN A 179 -2.03 14.88 -5.63
C GLN A 179 -2.63 16.25 -5.92
N PRO A 180 -3.50 16.79 -5.04
CA PRO A 180 -4.02 18.13 -5.20
C PRO A 180 -2.92 19.18 -5.30
N ARG A 181 -3.19 20.29 -6.00
CA ARG A 181 -2.24 21.40 -6.17
C ARG A 181 -1.67 21.91 -4.85
N ASN A 182 -2.43 21.84 -3.76
CA ASN A 182 -1.90 22.06 -2.43
C ASN A 182 -1.19 20.78 -1.93
N PRO A 183 0.16 20.77 -1.86
CA PRO A 183 0.92 19.58 -1.50
C PRO A 183 0.72 19.13 -0.04
N LYS A 184 0.09 19.97 0.79
CA LYS A 184 -0.28 19.60 2.17
C LYS A 184 -1.48 18.68 2.24
N ILE A 185 -2.29 18.63 1.18
CA ILE A 185 -3.46 17.75 1.10
C ILE A 185 -2.98 16.36 0.68
N GLN A 186 -3.48 15.33 1.35
CA GLN A 186 -3.14 13.95 1.02
C GLN A 186 -3.62 13.59 -0.39
N PRO A 187 -2.89 12.74 -1.12
CA PRO A 187 -3.36 12.29 -2.43
C PRO A 187 -4.67 11.53 -2.33
N VAL A 188 -5.53 11.75 -3.34
CA VAL A 188 -6.82 11.10 -3.48
C VAL A 188 -6.65 9.84 -4.33
N PHE A 189 -6.90 8.70 -3.71
CA PHE A 189 -6.88 7.39 -4.36
C PHE A 189 -8.30 6.82 -4.43
N ARG A 190 -8.60 6.05 -5.47
CA ARG A 190 -9.93 5.47 -5.69
C ARG A 190 -10.36 4.52 -4.57
N TYR A 191 -9.43 3.81 -3.92
CA TYR A 191 -9.77 2.96 -2.76
C TYR A 191 -10.30 3.74 -1.55
N LYS A 192 -10.00 5.05 -1.44
CA LYS A 192 -10.52 5.92 -0.37
C LYS A 192 -11.78 6.67 -0.77
N ASN A 193 -11.90 7.00 -2.05
CA ASN A 193 -13.04 7.71 -2.59
C ASN A 193 -13.42 7.08 -3.94
N ARG A 194 -14.41 6.18 -3.95
CA ARG A 194 -14.78 5.43 -5.16
C ARG A 194 -15.36 6.30 -6.28
N GLU A 195 -15.93 7.44 -5.90
CA GLU A 195 -16.52 8.42 -6.81
C GLU A 195 -15.49 9.39 -7.39
N SER A 196 -14.25 9.37 -6.89
CA SER A 196 -13.21 10.23 -7.42
C SER A 196 -12.81 9.82 -8.84
N ARG A 197 -12.48 10.82 -9.64
CA ARG A 197 -12.05 10.63 -11.03
C ARG A 197 -10.61 11.08 -11.17
N LEU A 198 -9.89 10.44 -12.09
CA LEU A 198 -8.56 10.84 -12.46
C LEU A 198 -8.57 12.27 -13.03
N ASN A 199 -7.74 13.13 -12.46
CA ASN A 199 -7.49 14.47 -12.96
C ASN A 199 -6.11 14.56 -13.58
N LEU A 200 -6.02 14.57 -14.91
CA LEU A 200 -4.74 14.63 -15.63
C LEU A 200 -4.03 15.99 -15.51
N SER A 201 -4.71 17.03 -14.98
CA SER A 201 -4.09 18.34 -14.70
C SER A 201 -3.40 18.42 -13.34
N GLU A 202 -3.59 17.40 -12.49
CA GLU A 202 -2.93 17.28 -11.20
C GLU A 202 -1.72 16.35 -11.27
N ASN A 203 -0.82 16.48 -10.30
CA ASN A 203 0.29 15.53 -10.19
C ASN A 203 -0.26 14.14 -9.85
N ILE A 204 0.42 13.13 -10.37
CA ILE A 204 0.18 11.74 -10.05
C ILE A 204 1.02 11.41 -8.81
N ALA A 205 0.43 10.73 -7.83
CA ALA A 205 1.10 10.21 -6.65
C ALA A 205 1.07 8.69 -6.66
N VAL A 206 2.23 8.05 -6.50
CA VAL A 206 2.32 6.60 -6.40
C VAL A 206 1.81 6.16 -5.02
N HIS A 207 1.11 5.03 -4.96
CA HIS A 207 0.71 4.47 -3.68
C HIS A 207 1.93 4.08 -2.84
N ARG A 208 1.97 4.50 -1.57
CA ARG A 208 3.13 4.30 -0.67
C ARG A 208 3.50 2.82 -0.49
N GLY A 209 2.51 1.92 -0.58
CA GLY A 209 2.75 0.48 -0.53
C GLY A 209 3.65 -0.04 -1.66
N LEU A 210 3.78 0.67 -2.77
CA LEU A 210 4.60 0.25 -3.91
C LEU A 210 6.04 0.81 -3.89
N PHE A 211 6.33 1.80 -3.04
CA PHE A 211 7.59 2.55 -3.10
C PHE A 211 8.83 1.66 -3.09
N LYS A 212 8.88 0.64 -2.23
CA LYS A 212 10.08 -0.20 -2.10
C LYS A 212 10.24 -1.17 -3.26
N SER A 213 9.15 -1.73 -3.77
CA SER A 213 9.16 -2.61 -4.95
C SER A 213 9.53 -1.87 -6.24
N LEU A 214 9.15 -0.60 -6.35
CA LEU A 214 9.43 0.29 -7.49
C LEU A 214 10.68 1.15 -7.30
N GLN A 215 11.47 0.89 -6.25
CA GLN A 215 12.72 1.63 -5.95
C GLN A 215 12.55 3.15 -5.82
N ILE A 216 11.37 3.61 -5.40
CA ILE A 216 11.08 5.02 -5.15
C ILE A 216 11.61 5.40 -3.75
N LEU A 217 12.40 6.47 -3.70
CA LEU A 217 13.06 6.98 -2.49
C LEU A 217 12.11 7.80 -1.60
#